data_AF-A0A4R8IIN6-F1
#
_entry.id   AF-A0A4R8IIN6-F1
#
_cell.length_a   1.000
_cell.length_b   1.000
_cell.length_c   1.000
_cell.angle_alpha   90.00
_cell.angle_beta   90.00
_cell.angle_gamma   90.00
#
_symmetry.space_group_name_H-M   'P 1'
#
loop_
_entity.id
_entity.type
_entity.pdbx_description
1 polymer ?
#
loop_
_entity_poly.entity_id
_entity_poly.type
_entity_poly.pdbx_seq_one_letter_code
_entity_poly.pdbx_strand_id
1 'polypeptide(L)'
;MRNIPRILNCSTVKAFAVLEGDQSPQPGGILNRPRHYACRVTQLAICQKREGTGFALYYCDDDWKTLHTRHFESIDEARRNAQTEYAGVSISWLKPQEAAKRREQHELVPRCDFCRKTFSSSDQLVFGDGSYICYECIDNYHQRLIIRPDSGGGVSSRNAL
;
A
#
# COMPACT_ATOMS: atom_id res chain seq x y z
N MET A 1 0.87 -5.39 1.53
CA MET A 1 -0.48 -5.23 0.93
C MET A 1 -1.34 -4.44 1.90
N ARG A 2 -2.01 -3.37 1.43
CA ARG A 2 -2.90 -2.55 2.25
C ARG A 2 -4.19 -3.32 2.55
N ASN A 3 -4.79 -3.08 3.72
CA ASN A 3 -5.99 -3.80 4.18
C ASN A 3 -7.19 -3.30 3.36
N ILE A 4 -7.70 -4.11 2.44
CA ILE A 4 -8.84 -3.73 1.59
C ILE A 4 -10.15 -3.92 2.37
N PRO A 5 -10.96 -2.87 2.55
CA PRO A 5 -12.23 -2.98 3.25
C PRO A 5 -13.22 -3.82 2.43
N ARG A 6 -13.96 -4.70 3.11
CA ARG A 6 -15.08 -5.43 2.48
C ARG A 6 -16.31 -4.54 2.29
N ILE A 7 -16.44 -3.52 3.13
CA ILE A 7 -17.54 -2.56 3.16
C ILE A 7 -16.93 -1.17 3.14
N LEU A 8 -17.36 -0.33 2.20
CA LEU A 8 -16.97 1.06 2.07
C LEU A 8 -18.23 1.92 1.95
N ASN A 9 -18.40 2.92 2.84
CA ASN A 9 -19.59 3.78 2.90
C ASN A 9 -20.92 2.99 2.85
N CYS A 10 -21.04 1.98 3.71
CA CYS A 10 -22.21 1.10 3.80
C CYS A 10 -22.52 0.31 2.49
N SER A 11 -21.57 0.25 1.56
CA SER A 11 -21.68 -0.46 0.29
C SER A 11 -20.67 -1.61 0.24
N THR A 12 -21.06 -2.75 -0.34
CA THR A 12 -20.17 -3.92 -0.45
C THR A 12 -19.21 -3.71 -1.61
N VAL A 13 -17.90 -3.83 -1.35
CA VAL A 13 -16.88 -3.75 -2.40
C VAL A 13 -17.00 -4.97 -3.32
N LYS A 14 -17.10 -4.73 -4.62
CA LYS A 14 -17.18 -5.78 -5.66
C LYS A 14 -15.87 -5.93 -6.42
N ALA A 15 -15.20 -4.81 -6.67
CA ALA A 15 -13.88 -4.77 -7.28
C ALA A 15 -13.11 -3.57 -6.76
N PHE A 16 -11.79 -3.65 -6.76
CA PHE A 16 -10.93 -2.55 -6.39
C PHE A 16 -9.67 -2.54 -7.24
N ALA A 17 -9.02 -1.39 -7.36
CA ALA A 17 -7.74 -1.23 -8.02
C ALA A 17 -6.85 -0.33 -7.18
N VAL A 18 -5.57 -0.70 -7.06
CA VAL A 18 -4.54 0.18 -6.49
C VAL A 18 -3.85 0.85 -7.67
N LEU A 19 -3.79 2.18 -7.61
CA LEU A 19 -3.10 2.97 -8.62
C LEU A 19 -1.61 2.98 -8.29
N GLU A 20 -0.80 2.48 -9.22
CA GLU A 20 0.65 2.56 -9.08
C GLU A 20 1.14 3.98 -9.40
N GLY A 21 2.34 4.32 -8.92
CA GLY A 21 2.82 5.71 -8.88
C GLY A 21 2.91 6.43 -10.23
N ASP A 22 2.89 5.67 -11.33
CA ASP A 22 2.89 6.11 -12.73
C ASP A 22 1.49 6.41 -13.28
N GLN A 23 0.43 5.90 -12.66
CA GLN A 23 -0.96 6.11 -13.05
C GLN A 23 -1.46 7.47 -12.55
N SER A 24 -0.99 8.53 -13.20
CA SER A 24 -1.48 9.89 -12.96
C SER A 24 -2.86 10.10 -13.61
N PRO A 25 -3.75 10.87 -12.98
CA PRO A 25 -5.04 11.21 -13.59
C PRO A 25 -4.81 11.95 -14.90
N GLN A 26 -5.54 11.56 -15.94
CA GLN A 26 -5.43 12.16 -17.27
C GLN A 26 -5.77 13.66 -17.23
N PRO A 27 -5.15 14.49 -18.10
CA PRO A 27 -5.51 15.90 -18.26
C PRO A 27 -7.01 16.00 -18.58
N GLY A 28 -7.81 16.63 -17.72
CA GLY A 28 -9.27 16.73 -17.85
C GLY A 28 -10.10 15.78 -16.95
N GLY A 29 -9.47 14.89 -16.18
CA GLY A 29 -10.15 14.12 -15.13
C GLY A 29 -10.75 15.02 -14.03
N ILE A 30 -11.76 14.54 -13.29
CA ILE A 30 -12.48 15.34 -12.27
C ILE A 30 -11.54 15.98 -11.24
N LEU A 31 -10.45 15.29 -10.92
CA LEU A 31 -9.49 15.69 -9.89
C LEU A 31 -8.54 16.78 -10.35
N ASN A 32 -8.54 17.12 -11.65
CA ASN A 32 -7.86 18.30 -12.20
C ASN A 32 -8.72 19.57 -12.09
N ARG A 33 -9.82 19.57 -11.32
CA ARG A 33 -10.59 20.78 -11.03
C ARG A 33 -10.00 21.55 -9.82
N PRO A 34 -10.00 22.91 -9.84
CA PRO A 34 -9.50 23.86 -8.81
C PRO A 34 -9.67 23.51 -7.33
N ARG A 35 -10.62 22.64 -6.97
CA ARG A 35 -10.99 22.33 -5.58
C ARG A 35 -10.38 21.06 -5.00
N HIS A 36 -9.68 20.21 -5.77
CA HIS A 36 -9.26 18.87 -5.32
C HIS A 36 -7.74 18.62 -5.30
N TYR A 37 -6.92 19.66 -5.50
CA TYR A 37 -5.45 19.55 -5.66
C TYR A 37 -4.66 19.01 -4.45
N ALA A 38 -5.28 18.85 -3.27
CA ALA A 38 -4.56 18.40 -2.08
C ALA A 38 -4.57 16.87 -1.87
N CYS A 39 -5.51 16.14 -2.47
CA CYS A 39 -5.71 14.73 -2.15
C CYS A 39 -5.39 13.84 -3.35
N ARG A 40 -4.27 13.11 -3.28
CA ARG A 40 -3.88 12.11 -4.27
C ARG A 40 -4.78 10.89 -4.15
N VAL A 41 -5.50 10.57 -5.23
CA VAL A 41 -6.16 9.27 -5.33
C VAL A 41 -5.10 8.22 -5.57
N THR A 42 -5.06 7.21 -4.70
CA THR A 42 -4.16 6.06 -4.83
C THR A 42 -4.93 4.76 -5.00
N GLN A 43 -6.24 4.77 -4.75
CA GLN A 43 -7.08 3.58 -4.72
C GLN A 43 -8.45 3.87 -5.33
N LEU A 44 -9.00 2.89 -6.04
CA LEU A 44 -10.36 2.91 -6.58
C LEU A 44 -11.15 1.70 -6.06
N ALA A 45 -12.41 1.91 -5.71
CA ALA A 45 -13.32 0.83 -5.33
C ALA A 45 -14.65 0.94 -6.08
N ILE A 46 -15.09 -0.16 -6.68
CA ILE A 46 -16.45 -0.30 -7.21
C ILE A 46 -17.25 -1.05 -6.17
N CYS A 47 -18.29 -0.40 -5.65
CA CYS A 47 -19.16 -0.97 -4.63
C CYS A 47 -20.60 -1.06 -5.12
N GLN A 48 -21.36 -1.96 -4.51
CA GLN A 48 -22.80 -2.08 -4.70
C GLN A 48 -23.50 -1.82 -3.37
N LYS A 49 -24.53 -0.96 -3.38
CA LYS A 49 -25.39 -0.76 -2.21
C LYS A 49 -26.26 -2.00 -1.99
N ARG A 50 -26.57 -2.31 -0.73
CA ARG A 50 -27.38 -3.49 -0.37
C ARG A 50 -28.79 -3.44 -0.95
N GLU A 51 -29.35 -2.24 -1.10
CA GLU A 51 -30.73 -2.00 -1.52
C GLU A 51 -30.83 -1.35 -2.91
N GLY A 52 -29.74 -1.37 -3.70
CA GLY A 52 -29.68 -0.70 -5.01
C GLY A 52 -29.21 -1.62 -6.13
N THR A 53 -29.71 -1.36 -7.34
CA THR A 53 -29.21 -1.98 -8.58
C THR A 53 -27.98 -1.27 -9.13
N GLY A 54 -27.72 -0.03 -8.69
CA GLY A 54 -26.58 0.76 -9.13
C GLY A 54 -25.27 0.43 -8.42
N PHE A 55 -24.17 0.79 -9.08
CA PHE A 55 -22.80 0.68 -8.59
C PHE A 55 -22.22 2.07 -8.32
N ALA A 56 -21.39 2.18 -7.29
CA ALA A 56 -20.67 3.39 -6.96
C ALA A 56 -19.17 3.17 -7.14
N LEU A 57 -18.51 4.02 -7.94
CA LEU A 57 -17.06 4.12 -8.04
C LEU A 57 -16.57 5.16 -7.04
N TYR A 58 -15.84 4.69 -6.04
CA TYR A 58 -15.18 5.50 -5.03
C TYR A 58 -13.72 5.74 -5.41
N TYR A 59 -13.30 6.98 -5.26
CA TYR A 59 -11.92 7.42 -5.40
C TYR A 59 -11.36 7.63 -4.01
N CYS A 60 -10.30 6.93 -3.67
CA CYS A 60 -9.78 6.83 -2.32
C CYS A 60 -8.31 7.24 -2.20
N ASP A 61 -7.94 7.74 -1.03
CA ASP A 61 -6.53 7.91 -0.64
C ASP A 61 -5.91 6.56 -0.24
N ASP A 62 -4.75 6.60 0.41
CA ASP A 62 -3.99 5.44 0.88
C ASP A 62 -4.68 4.63 1.99
N ASP A 63 -5.59 5.26 2.74
CA ASP A 63 -6.32 4.67 3.86
C ASP A 63 -7.75 4.26 3.51
N TRP A 64 -8.07 4.14 2.22
CA TRP A 64 -9.43 3.91 1.71
C TRP A 64 -10.44 5.01 2.06
N LYS A 65 -9.99 6.18 2.52
CA LYS A 65 -10.87 7.31 2.77
C LYS A 65 -11.41 7.81 1.45
N THR A 66 -12.72 7.94 1.37
CA THR A 66 -13.39 8.39 0.14
C THR A 66 -13.13 9.88 -0.09
N LEU A 67 -12.47 10.18 -1.20
CA LEU A 67 -12.22 11.53 -1.70
C LEU A 67 -13.30 11.98 -2.69
N HIS A 68 -13.80 11.05 -3.51
CA HIS A 68 -14.84 11.33 -4.49
C HIS A 68 -15.68 10.07 -4.77
N THR A 69 -16.90 10.25 -5.31
CA THR A 69 -17.81 9.16 -5.66
C THR A 69 -18.57 9.46 -6.94
N ARG A 70 -18.71 8.45 -7.80
CA ARG A 70 -19.62 8.47 -8.96
C ARG A 70 -20.53 7.25 -8.95
N HIS A 71 -21.70 7.39 -9.57
CA HIS A 71 -22.68 6.30 -9.68
C HIS A 71 -22.82 5.85 -11.13
N PHE A 72 -22.99 4.55 -11.33
CA PHE A 72 -23.10 3.88 -12.62
C PHE A 72 -24.16 2.78 -12.54
N GLU A 73 -24.68 2.37 -13.69
CA GLU A 73 -25.66 1.28 -13.76
C GLU A 73 -24.99 -0.10 -13.79
N SER A 74 -23.71 -0.16 -14.20
CA SER A 74 -22.96 -1.41 -14.31
C SER A 74 -21.51 -1.28 -13.84
N ILE A 75 -20.91 -2.42 -13.47
CA ILE A 75 -19.48 -2.52 -13.15
C ILE A 75 -18.62 -2.18 -14.37
N ASP A 76 -19.02 -2.62 -15.57
CA ASP A 76 -18.23 -2.41 -16.79
C ASP A 76 -18.20 -0.95 -17.21
N GLU A 77 -19.28 -0.21 -16.98
CA GLU A 77 -19.30 1.24 -17.15
C GLU A 77 -18.38 1.95 -16.15
N ALA A 78 -18.45 1.57 -14.86
CA ALA A 78 -17.56 2.11 -13.84
C ALA A 78 -16.07 1.86 -14.17
N ARG A 79 -15.74 0.66 -14.67
CA ARG A 79 -14.37 0.32 -15.11
C ARG A 79 -13.93 1.12 -16.32
N ARG A 80 -14.80 1.26 -17.32
CA ARG A 80 -14.51 2.09 -18.50
C ARG A 80 -14.26 3.54 -18.11
N ASN A 81 -15.07 4.09 -17.22
CA ASN A 81 -14.88 5.46 -16.71
C ASN A 81 -13.55 5.61 -15.95
N ALA A 82 -13.23 4.65 -15.09
CA ALA A 82 -11.95 4.64 -14.39
C ALA A 82 -10.77 4.56 -15.35
N GLN A 83 -10.86 3.79 -16.44
CA GLN A 83 -9.81 3.71 -17.46
C GLN A 83 -9.62 5.01 -18.23
N THR A 84 -10.70 5.77 -18.49
CA THR A 84 -10.58 7.10 -19.10
C THR A 84 -9.88 8.09 -18.18
N GLU A 85 -10.08 7.97 -16.86
CA GLU A 85 -9.46 8.87 -15.88
C GLU A 85 -8.04 8.43 -15.48
N TYR A 86 -7.79 7.12 -15.41
CA TYR A 86 -6.52 6.51 -15.02
C TYR A 86 -6.10 5.47 -16.06
N ALA A 87 -5.22 5.88 -16.96
CA ALA A 87 -4.71 4.99 -17.99
C ALA A 87 -4.00 3.78 -17.35
N GLY A 88 -4.41 2.59 -17.76
CA GLY A 88 -3.83 1.34 -17.30
C GLY A 88 -4.50 0.73 -16.08
N VAL A 89 -5.50 1.37 -15.47
CA VAL A 89 -6.18 0.80 -14.30
C VAL A 89 -6.96 -0.48 -14.61
N SER A 90 -7.30 -0.72 -15.88
CA SER A 90 -8.05 -1.91 -16.32
C SER A 90 -7.35 -3.23 -16.00
N ILE A 91 -6.02 -3.26 -15.95
CA ILE A 91 -5.24 -4.45 -15.58
C ILE A 91 -5.09 -4.63 -14.07
N SER A 92 -5.40 -3.61 -13.28
CA SER A 92 -5.19 -3.56 -11.82
C SER A 92 -6.44 -3.96 -11.01
N TRP A 93 -7.55 -4.29 -11.67
CA TRP A 93 -8.79 -4.68 -10.97
C TRP A 93 -8.68 -6.06 -10.34
N LEU A 94 -8.91 -6.11 -9.03
CA LEU A 94 -8.99 -7.34 -8.26
C LEU A 94 -10.36 -7.47 -7.57
N LYS A 95 -10.85 -8.70 -7.46
CA LYS A 95 -12.00 -8.99 -6.59
C LYS A 95 -11.53 -9.13 -5.14
N PRO A 96 -12.35 -8.75 -4.14
CA PRO A 96 -11.98 -8.92 -2.73
C PRO A 96 -11.58 -10.36 -2.37
N GLN A 97 -12.21 -11.36 -3.00
CA GLN A 97 -11.89 -12.78 -2.81
C GLN A 97 -10.51 -13.17 -3.39
N GLU A 98 -10.11 -12.59 -4.52
CA GLU A 98 -8.80 -12.83 -5.15
C GLU A 98 -7.70 -12.16 -4.32
N ALA A 99 -7.98 -10.99 -3.77
CA ALA A 99 -7.09 -10.32 -2.85
C ALA A 99 -6.92 -11.08 -1.53
N ALA A 100 -8.00 -11.65 -0.99
CA ALA A 100 -7.94 -12.51 0.18
C ALA A 100 -7.09 -13.77 -0.06
N LYS A 101 -7.25 -14.42 -1.22
CA LYS A 101 -6.42 -15.58 -1.60
C LYS A 101 -4.96 -15.21 -1.81
N ARG A 102 -4.67 -14.10 -2.50
CA ARG A 102 -3.30 -13.60 -2.66
C ARG A 102 -2.68 -13.25 -1.31
N ARG A 103 -3.47 -12.68 -0.38
CA ARG A 103 -3.04 -12.41 0.98
C ARG A 103 -2.72 -13.71 1.71
N GLU A 104 -3.62 -14.68 1.72
CA GLU A 104 -3.38 -15.98 2.34
C GLU A 104 -2.11 -16.64 1.78
N GLN A 105 -1.92 -16.62 0.45
CA GLN A 105 -0.68 -17.09 -0.19
C GLN A 105 0.56 -16.31 0.24
N HIS A 106 0.49 -14.98 0.38
CA HIS A 106 1.61 -14.14 0.85
C HIS A 106 1.83 -14.17 2.37
N GLU A 107 0.80 -14.50 3.15
CA GLU A 107 0.82 -14.63 4.61
C GLU A 107 1.37 -16.00 5.02
N LEU A 108 1.32 -16.98 4.10
CA LEU A 108 2.00 -18.27 4.21
C LEU A 108 3.50 -18.22 3.87
N VAL A 109 3.98 -17.18 3.19
CA VAL A 109 5.41 -17.03 2.88
C VAL A 109 6.03 -16.08 3.89
N PRO A 110 6.81 -16.60 4.86
CA PRO A 110 7.37 -15.77 5.90
C PRO A 110 8.37 -14.78 5.28
N ARG A 111 8.31 -13.51 5.73
CA ARG A 111 9.11 -12.41 5.18
C ARG A 111 9.77 -11.63 6.29
N CYS A 112 10.93 -11.06 6.03
CA CYS A 112 11.56 -10.14 6.99
C CYS A 112 10.89 -8.76 6.94
N ASP A 113 10.51 -8.21 8.09
CA ASP A 113 9.91 -6.87 8.19
C ASP A 113 10.89 -5.72 7.94
N PHE A 114 12.19 -5.97 8.08
CA PHE A 114 13.27 -4.99 7.86
C PHE A 114 13.66 -4.88 6.39
N CYS A 115 14.00 -5.99 5.72
CA CYS A 115 14.47 -5.97 4.32
C CYS A 115 13.40 -6.39 3.30
N ARG A 116 12.21 -6.81 3.75
CA ARG A 116 11.10 -7.28 2.91
C ARG A 116 11.39 -8.52 2.05
N LYS A 117 12.55 -9.17 2.20
CA LYS A 117 12.84 -10.45 1.53
C LYS A 117 11.86 -11.54 2.01
N THR A 118 11.36 -12.33 1.08
CA THR A 118 10.50 -13.49 1.32
C THR A 118 11.34 -14.77 1.40
N PHE A 119 10.95 -15.69 2.27
CA PHE A 119 11.70 -16.92 2.53
C PHE A 119 10.79 -18.13 2.30
N SER A 120 11.33 -19.17 1.65
CA SER A 120 10.59 -20.42 1.41
C SER A 120 10.40 -21.26 2.68
N SER A 121 11.24 -21.03 3.71
CA SER A 121 11.13 -21.64 5.04
C SER A 121 11.30 -20.56 6.13
N SER A 122 10.61 -20.73 7.25
CA SER A 122 10.75 -19.90 8.46
C SER A 122 12.10 -20.06 9.15
N ASP A 123 12.91 -21.07 8.80
CA ASP A 123 14.19 -21.35 9.47
C ASP A 123 15.24 -20.23 9.29
N GLN A 124 15.01 -19.31 8.35
CA GLN A 124 15.89 -18.16 8.09
C GLN A 124 15.41 -16.87 8.77
N LEU A 125 14.37 -16.97 9.60
CA LEU A 125 13.70 -15.86 10.27
C LEU A 125 13.58 -16.10 11.77
N VAL A 126 13.80 -15.05 12.53
CA VAL A 126 13.50 -14.97 13.96
C VAL A 126 12.18 -14.23 14.12
N PHE A 127 11.24 -14.83 14.86
CA PHE A 127 9.97 -14.19 15.21
C PHE A 127 10.01 -13.68 16.65
N GLY A 128 9.67 -12.41 16.85
CA GLY A 128 9.58 -11.78 18.17
C GLY A 128 8.72 -10.53 18.11
N ASP A 129 7.88 -10.30 19.14
CA ASP A 129 6.98 -9.14 19.26
C ASP A 129 6.13 -8.86 18.00
N GLY A 130 5.60 -9.93 17.39
CA GLY A 130 4.73 -9.82 16.22
C GLY A 130 5.44 -9.46 14.91
N SER A 131 6.77 -9.47 14.90
CA SER A 131 7.59 -9.13 13.73
C SER A 131 8.56 -10.26 13.38
N TYR A 132 8.91 -10.37 12.09
CA TYR A 132 9.88 -11.33 11.58
C TYR A 132 11.17 -10.61 11.14
N ILE A 133 12.33 -11.10 11.57
CA ILE A 133 13.64 -10.55 11.19
C ILE A 133 14.51 -11.66 10.62
N CYS A 134 15.14 -11.45 9.45
CA CYS A 134 16.08 -12.43 8.91
C CYS A 134 17.48 -12.29 9.50
N TYR A 135 18.24 -13.39 9.50
CA TYR A 135 19.61 -13.39 10.02
C TYR A 135 20.53 -12.36 9.34
N GLU A 136 20.37 -12.12 8.04
CA GLU A 136 21.15 -11.11 7.32
C GLU A 136 20.92 -9.69 7.87
N CYS A 137 19.69 -9.36 8.26
CA CYS A 137 19.38 -8.07 8.91
C CYS A 137 19.97 -8.00 10.32
N ILE A 138 19.94 -9.10 11.06
CA ILE A 138 20.54 -9.22 12.39
C ILE A 138 22.06 -9.01 12.30
N ASP A 139 22.73 -9.70 11.38
CA ASP A 139 24.17 -9.62 11.15
C ASP A 139 24.59 -8.21 10.74
N ASN A 140 23.86 -7.57 9.81
CA ASN A 140 24.12 -6.21 9.39
C ASN A 140 23.96 -5.21 10.56
N TYR A 141 22.95 -5.42 11.40
CA TYR A 141 22.77 -4.63 12.61
C TYR A 141 23.94 -4.78 13.59
N HIS A 142 24.38 -6.02 13.86
CA HIS A 142 25.55 -6.27 14.71
C HIS A 142 26.83 -5.64 14.16
N GLN A 143 27.08 -5.73 12.85
CA GLN A 143 28.23 -5.08 12.21
C GLN A 143 28.20 -3.56 12.41
N ARG A 144 27.02 -2.92 12.30
CA ARG A 144 26.87 -1.48 12.54
C ARG A 144 27.04 -1.08 14.00
N LEU A 145 26.73 -1.95 14.95
CA LEU A 145 26.98 -1.70 16.37
C LEU A 145 28.46 -1.81 16.74
N ILE A 146 29.22 -2.66 16.04
CA ILE A 146 30.66 -2.83 16.27
C ILE A 146 31.47 -1.63 15.71
N ILE A 147 30.93 -0.90 14.72
CA ILE A 147 31.55 0.32 14.15
C ILE A 147 31.13 1.57 14.96
N ARG A 148 31.29 1.53 16.29
CA ARG A 148 31.54 2.75 17.07
C ARG A 148 33.03 2.77 17.43
N PRO A 149 33.91 3.37 16.61
CA PRO A 149 35.18 3.82 17.15
C PRO A 149 34.88 4.96 18.11
N ASP A 150 35.21 4.76 19.39
CA ASP A 150 35.32 5.83 20.37
C ASP A 150 36.09 7.00 19.76
N SER A 151 35.34 8.02 19.34
CA SER A 151 35.86 9.24 18.76
C SER A 151 35.53 10.37 19.74
N GLY A 152 36.43 10.63 20.68
CA GLY A 152 36.37 11.85 21.49
C GLY A 152 37.10 11.79 22.83
N GLY A 153 38.33 12.32 22.89
CA GLY A 153 38.98 12.63 24.17
C GLY A 153 40.48 12.83 24.11
N GLY A 154 40.97 13.74 23.28
CA GLY A 154 42.36 14.18 23.34
C GLY A 154 42.65 14.89 24.67
N VAL A 155 43.65 14.42 25.41
CA VAL A 155 44.30 15.21 26.48
C VAL A 155 45.67 15.62 25.96
N SER A 156 45.72 16.81 25.38
CA SER A 156 46.97 17.55 25.22
C SER A 156 47.25 18.28 26.55
N SER A 157 48.01 17.66 27.43
CA SER A 157 48.63 18.37 28.55
C SER A 157 50.07 18.70 28.15
N ARG A 158 50.26 20.01 27.92
CA ARG A 158 51.54 20.65 27.66
C ARG A 158 52.52 20.36 28.81
N ASN A 159 53.75 20.00 28.46
CA ASN A 159 54.90 20.25 29.32
C ASN A 159 55.07 21.76 29.52
N ALA A 160 55.26 22.18 30.76
CA ALA A 160 56.01 23.39 31.09
C ALA A 160 56.80 23.11 32.36
N LEU A 161 58.10 23.37 32.23
CA LEU A 161 59.19 23.30 33.20
C LEU A 161 58.94 24.13 34.46
#